data_AF-A0A7Y5J6I0-F1
#
_entry.id   AF-A0A7Y5J6I0-F1
#
_cell.length_a   1.000
_cell.length_b   1.000
_cell.length_c   1.000
_cell.angle_alpha   90.00
_cell.angle_beta   90.00
_cell.angle_gamma   90.00
#
_symmetry.space_group_name_H-M   'P 1'
#
loop_
_entity.id
_entity.type
_entity.pdbx_description
1 polymer ?
#
loop_
_entity_poly.entity_id
_entity_poly.type
_entity_poly.pdbx_seq_one_letter_code
_entity_poly.pdbx_strand_id
1 'polypeptide(L)'
;MKEMRLSNYWILLFFAGNILLSFSCKHNGLDPLDDDDPIGNDTIPDGDTTGTGGVPCDPSVVYFDLQILPILQSRCAFSGCHNEASAANGVILTSYQKVMQTGDVTPFNLDESDLYEVLIEDDVEDRMPRSPNPALSQDQINLIATWILQGAQNLTCDANAGQCDTQNMSFATNIRPIIQNNCQGCHSGTAPSGGINLSTYNGVAAVATNGRLYGAIARQPGFVAMPFGGNQLPQCSIDKIKAWIDAGVPNN
;
A
#
# COMPACT_ATOMS: atom_id res chain seq x y z
N MET A 1 -51.71 -37.40 22.05
CA MET A 1 -52.66 -38.43 21.61
C MET A 1 -53.52 -37.84 20.50
N LYS A 2 -53.73 -38.63 19.43
CA LYS A 2 -54.75 -38.47 18.38
C LYS A 2 -54.52 -37.36 17.35
N GLU A 3 -54.55 -37.59 16.03
CA GLU A 3 -54.52 -38.80 15.20
C GLU A 3 -54.14 -38.35 13.78
N MET A 4 -53.58 -39.28 13.05
CA MET A 4 -53.17 -39.22 11.65
C MET A 4 -54.38 -39.47 10.75
N ARG A 5 -54.50 -38.78 9.61
CA ARG A 5 -55.31 -39.26 8.47
C ARG A 5 -54.57 -39.05 7.15
N LEU A 6 -54.14 -40.19 6.62
CA LEU A 6 -53.67 -40.43 5.26
C LEU A 6 -54.86 -40.40 4.28
N SER A 7 -54.63 -39.87 3.07
CA SER A 7 -55.28 -40.38 1.86
C SER A 7 -54.40 -40.11 0.65
N ASN A 8 -53.95 -41.21 0.03
CA ASN A 8 -53.37 -41.28 -1.31
C ASN A 8 -54.41 -40.90 -2.38
N TYR A 9 -53.99 -40.43 -3.56
CA TYR A 9 -54.26 -41.05 -4.89
C TYR A 9 -53.67 -40.22 -6.06
N TRP A 10 -52.69 -40.83 -6.75
CA TRP A 10 -52.51 -40.97 -8.21
C TRP A 10 -52.19 -39.77 -9.15
N ILE A 11 -50.89 -39.69 -9.47
CA ILE A 11 -50.22 -39.56 -10.79
C ILE A 11 -51.07 -39.14 -12.00
N LEU A 12 -50.65 -38.06 -12.67
CA LEU A 12 -50.48 -37.98 -14.14
C LEU A 12 -49.43 -36.91 -14.51
N LEU A 13 -48.45 -37.35 -15.31
CA LEU A 13 -47.34 -36.60 -15.90
C LEU A 13 -47.81 -35.54 -16.91
N PHE A 14 -47.11 -34.41 -17.03
CA PHE A 14 -46.28 -34.03 -18.21
C PHE A 14 -45.71 -32.59 -18.10
N PHE A 15 -44.38 -32.49 -18.25
CA PHE A 15 -43.56 -31.43 -18.86
C PHE A 15 -43.75 -29.95 -18.49
N ALA A 16 -42.69 -29.34 -17.93
CA ALA A 16 -41.75 -28.48 -18.68
C ALA A 16 -40.96 -27.55 -17.74
N GLY A 17 -39.65 -27.41 -17.99
CA GLY A 17 -38.90 -26.20 -17.64
C GLY A 17 -38.07 -26.23 -16.35
N ASN A 18 -37.00 -27.01 -16.31
CA ASN A 18 -35.84 -26.67 -15.48
C ASN A 18 -35.00 -25.62 -16.21
N ILE A 19 -34.94 -24.39 -15.70
CA ILE A 19 -33.87 -23.43 -16.03
C ILE A 19 -33.22 -23.01 -14.72
N LEU A 20 -32.11 -23.68 -14.41
CA LEU A 20 -31.10 -23.27 -13.43
C LEU A 20 -30.35 -22.09 -14.05
N LEU A 21 -30.54 -20.88 -13.52
CA LEU A 21 -29.65 -19.75 -13.79
C LEU A 21 -28.41 -19.91 -12.90
N SER A 22 -27.42 -20.61 -13.43
CA SER A 22 -26.05 -20.59 -12.91
C SER A 22 -25.33 -19.41 -13.57
N PHE A 23 -24.94 -18.42 -12.78
CA PHE A 23 -23.98 -17.41 -13.23
C PHE A 23 -22.61 -18.09 -13.35
N SER A 24 -22.20 -18.40 -14.58
CA SER A 24 -20.84 -18.82 -14.90
C SER A 24 -20.19 -17.69 -15.70
N CYS A 25 -19.16 -17.05 -15.13
CA CYS A 25 -18.19 -16.34 -15.94
C CYS A 25 -17.49 -17.38 -16.82
N LYS A 26 -17.58 -17.23 -18.14
CA LYS A 26 -16.73 -17.98 -19.07
C LYS A 26 -15.36 -17.31 -19.09
N HIS A 27 -14.31 -18.07 -18.75
CA HIS A 27 -12.95 -17.69 -19.11
C HIS A 27 -12.78 -17.99 -20.59
N ASN A 28 -12.49 -16.96 -21.39
CA ASN A 28 -12.05 -17.16 -22.77
C ASN A 28 -10.75 -17.97 -22.73
N GLY A 29 -10.75 -19.08 -23.46
CA GLY A 29 -9.60 -19.97 -23.58
C GLY A 29 -8.39 -19.21 -24.11
N LEU A 30 -7.24 -19.52 -23.52
CA LEU A 30 -5.95 -19.33 -24.16
C LEU A 30 -5.99 -20.14 -25.46
N ASP A 31 -5.91 -19.46 -26.59
CA ASP A 31 -5.67 -20.15 -27.86
C ASP A 31 -4.31 -20.87 -27.79
N PRO A 32 -4.17 -22.06 -28.39
CA PRO A 32 -2.89 -22.71 -28.54
C PRO A 32 -1.94 -21.80 -29.33
N LEU A 33 -0.71 -21.64 -28.85
CA LEU A 33 0.35 -21.02 -29.62
C LEU A 33 0.58 -21.86 -30.88
N ASP A 34 0.21 -21.32 -32.04
CA ASP A 34 0.71 -21.78 -33.34
C ASP A 34 2.19 -21.39 -33.41
N ASP A 35 3.06 -22.35 -33.10
CA ASP A 35 4.47 -22.34 -33.48
C ASP A 35 4.55 -22.63 -34.98
N ASP A 36 4.57 -21.58 -35.83
CA ASP A 36 5.21 -21.58 -37.15
C ASP A 36 5.07 -20.19 -37.84
N ASP A 37 6.00 -19.27 -37.56
CA ASP A 37 6.40 -18.25 -38.54
C ASP A 37 7.90 -17.91 -38.36
N PRO A 38 8.70 -17.79 -39.44
CA PRO A 38 10.15 -17.72 -39.36
C PRO A 38 10.63 -16.34 -38.95
N ILE A 39 11.74 -16.36 -38.21
CA ILE A 39 12.52 -15.23 -37.68
C ILE A 39 12.50 -14.01 -38.62
N GLY A 40 11.54 -13.13 -38.37
CA GLY A 40 11.55 -11.73 -38.78
C GLY A 40 12.36 -10.95 -37.77
N ASN A 41 13.54 -10.50 -38.20
CA ASN A 41 14.47 -9.67 -37.46
C ASN A 41 13.83 -8.33 -37.02
N ASP A 42 13.11 -8.33 -35.90
CA ASP A 42 12.89 -7.13 -35.09
C ASP A 42 14.05 -7.01 -34.12
N THR A 43 15.12 -6.38 -34.60
CA THR A 43 16.09 -5.73 -33.71
C THR A 43 15.38 -4.64 -32.93
N ILE A 44 14.83 -4.99 -31.78
CA ILE A 44 14.71 -4.05 -30.66
C ILE A 44 16.14 -3.57 -30.38
N PRO A 45 16.44 -2.26 -30.38
CA PRO A 45 17.76 -1.80 -30.00
C PRO A 45 18.02 -2.26 -28.57
N ASP A 46 19.00 -3.15 -28.42
CA ASP A 46 19.65 -3.46 -27.15
C ASP A 46 20.29 -2.18 -26.63
N GLY A 47 19.51 -1.42 -25.88
CA GLY A 47 19.90 -0.20 -25.21
C GLY A 47 20.52 -0.54 -23.87
N ASP A 48 21.81 -0.84 -23.91
CA ASP A 48 22.82 -0.50 -22.89
C ASP A 48 22.40 -0.69 -21.42
N THR A 49 22.84 -1.83 -20.88
CA THR A 49 22.78 -2.25 -19.48
C THR A 49 23.74 -1.46 -18.56
N THR A 50 23.70 -0.13 -18.63
CA THR A 50 24.39 0.75 -17.66
C THR A 50 23.51 1.86 -17.06
N GLY A 51 22.19 1.82 -17.26
CA GLY A 51 21.24 2.75 -16.63
C GLY A 51 20.62 2.20 -15.34
N THR A 52 21.01 2.75 -14.19
CA THR A 52 20.49 2.50 -12.84
C THR A 52 19.02 2.93 -12.60
N GLY A 53 18.14 2.91 -13.61
CA GLY A 53 16.73 3.28 -13.48
C GLY A 53 15.88 2.04 -13.19
N GLY A 54 15.21 1.97 -12.04
CA GLY A 54 14.38 0.82 -11.67
C GLY A 54 13.19 0.57 -12.60
N VAL A 55 12.31 -0.37 -12.22
CA VAL A 55 11.07 -0.65 -12.98
C VAL A 55 10.05 0.46 -12.70
N PRO A 56 9.52 1.19 -13.69
CA PRO A 56 8.52 2.22 -13.45
C PRO A 56 7.26 1.70 -12.78
N CYS A 57 6.67 2.51 -11.90
CA CYS A 57 5.38 2.20 -11.31
C CYS A 57 4.27 2.26 -12.36
N ASP A 58 3.42 1.25 -12.37
CA ASP A 58 2.16 1.28 -13.09
C ASP A 58 1.14 2.10 -12.28
N PRO A 59 0.55 3.18 -12.83
CA PRO A 59 -0.40 4.02 -12.10
C PRO A 59 -1.70 3.29 -11.74
N SER A 60 -1.98 2.14 -12.36
CA SER A 60 -3.12 1.29 -12.03
C SER A 60 -2.85 0.31 -10.89
N VAL A 61 -1.59 0.17 -10.44
CA VAL A 61 -1.19 -0.79 -9.40
C VAL A 61 -0.96 -0.05 -8.08
N VAL A 62 -1.49 -0.61 -6.98
CA VAL A 62 -1.20 -0.15 -5.62
C VAL A 62 -0.04 -0.95 -5.06
N TYR A 63 1.07 -0.26 -4.78
CA TYR A 63 2.28 -0.87 -4.26
C TYR A 63 2.28 -0.82 -2.74
N PHE A 64 2.33 -1.99 -2.10
CA PHE A 64 2.20 -2.13 -0.65
C PHE A 64 3.17 -1.21 0.09
N ASP A 65 4.46 -1.26 -0.23
CA ASP A 65 5.49 -0.49 0.47
C ASP A 65 5.40 1.02 0.26
N LEU A 66 4.86 1.47 -0.89
CA LEU A 66 4.79 2.89 -1.24
C LEU A 66 3.51 3.54 -0.73
N GLN A 67 2.40 2.79 -0.68
CA GLN A 67 1.07 3.34 -0.48
C GLN A 67 0.35 2.76 0.73
N ILE A 68 0.52 1.47 1.04
CA ILE A 68 -0.23 0.80 2.12
C ILE A 68 0.53 0.86 3.44
N LEU A 69 1.79 0.43 3.43
CA LEU A 69 2.62 0.37 4.63
C LEU A 69 2.73 1.73 5.35
N PRO A 70 2.92 2.88 4.66
CA PRO A 70 2.94 4.18 5.34
C PRO A 70 1.62 4.52 6.04
N ILE A 71 0.48 4.10 5.49
CA ILE A 71 -0.84 4.28 6.14
C ILE A 71 -0.89 3.42 7.40
N LEU A 72 -0.58 2.14 7.29
CA LEU A 72 -0.63 1.19 8.42
C LEU A 72 0.31 1.61 9.55
N GLN A 73 1.53 2.02 9.23
CA GLN A 73 2.51 2.45 10.23
C GLN A 73 2.11 3.76 10.93
N SER A 74 1.53 4.71 10.20
CA SER A 74 1.15 6.00 10.76
C SER A 74 -0.18 6.01 11.52
N ARG A 75 -1.11 5.14 11.13
CA ARG A 75 -2.47 5.11 11.69
C ARG A 75 -2.72 3.96 12.64
N CYS A 76 -1.96 2.87 12.57
CA CYS A 76 -2.28 1.63 13.27
C CYS A 76 -1.10 1.04 14.06
N ALA A 77 0.10 1.00 13.46
CA ALA A 77 1.26 0.31 14.02
C ALA A 77 2.12 1.20 14.94
N PHE A 78 1.49 1.85 15.92
CA PHE A 78 2.18 2.65 16.94
C PHE A 78 2.11 2.00 18.32
N SER A 79 2.88 2.54 19.27
CA SER A 79 2.99 2.01 20.64
C SER A 79 1.63 1.98 21.34
N GLY A 80 1.25 0.81 21.84
CA GLY A 80 -0.04 0.56 22.47
C GLY A 80 -1.10 -0.03 21.54
N CYS A 81 -0.82 -0.12 20.23
CA CYS A 81 -1.74 -0.67 19.22
C CYS A 81 -1.04 -1.78 18.41
N HIS A 82 -1.01 -1.71 17.08
CA HIS A 82 -0.68 -2.85 16.22
C HIS A 82 0.79 -2.91 15.77
N ASN A 83 1.73 -2.67 16.69
CA ASN A 83 3.16 -2.83 16.42
C ASN A 83 3.73 -4.11 17.07
N GLU A 84 5.00 -4.43 16.81
CA GLU A 84 5.63 -5.65 17.33
C GLU A 84 5.70 -5.72 18.87
N ALA A 85 5.79 -4.58 19.55
CA ALA A 85 5.96 -4.52 21.00
C ALA A 85 4.63 -4.57 21.76
N SER A 86 3.53 -4.10 21.16
CA SER A 86 2.24 -3.91 21.84
C SER A 86 1.06 -4.58 21.16
N ALA A 87 1.30 -5.36 20.09
CA ALA A 87 0.34 -6.04 19.20
C ALA A 87 -1.07 -6.25 19.79
N ALA A 88 -1.93 -5.24 19.66
CA ALA A 88 -3.30 -5.31 20.13
C ALA A 88 -4.03 -6.46 19.39
N ASN A 89 -4.64 -7.36 20.16
CA ASN A 89 -5.24 -8.61 19.68
C ASN A 89 -4.28 -9.50 18.86
N GLY A 90 -2.97 -9.39 19.06
CA GLY A 90 -1.96 -10.16 18.33
C GLY A 90 -1.68 -9.68 16.91
N VAL A 91 -2.30 -8.58 16.48
CA VAL A 91 -2.16 -8.02 15.13
C VAL A 91 -0.93 -7.11 15.05
N ILE A 92 -0.06 -7.35 14.07
CA ILE A 92 1.19 -6.61 13.81
C ILE A 92 1.16 -6.09 12.37
N LEU A 93 1.21 -4.77 12.21
CA LEU A 93 1.07 -4.09 10.90
C LEU A 93 2.35 -3.36 10.47
N THR A 94 3.52 -3.84 10.91
CA THR A 94 4.82 -3.18 10.69
C THR A 94 5.49 -3.54 9.37
N SER A 95 5.09 -4.63 8.71
CA SER A 95 5.67 -5.09 7.44
C SER A 95 4.68 -5.92 6.64
N TYR A 96 4.93 -6.11 5.34
CA TYR A 96 4.08 -6.94 4.47
C TYR A 96 3.83 -8.32 5.06
N GLN A 97 4.91 -9.00 5.47
CA GLN A 97 4.82 -10.34 6.03
C GLN A 97 3.94 -10.38 7.28
N LYS A 98 4.07 -9.39 8.18
CA LYS A 98 3.27 -9.33 9.40
C LYS A 98 1.81 -8.97 9.13
N VAL A 99 1.55 -8.07 8.20
CA VAL A 99 0.19 -7.72 7.77
C VAL A 99 -0.51 -8.96 7.21
N MET A 100 0.11 -9.67 6.26
CA MET A 100 -0.49 -10.87 5.68
C MET A 100 -0.62 -12.03 6.67
N GLN A 101 0.23 -12.10 7.71
CA GLN A 101 0.17 -13.17 8.71
C GLN A 101 -0.82 -12.92 9.84
N THR A 102 -1.04 -11.65 10.21
CA THR A 102 -1.72 -11.30 11.47
C THR A 102 -2.86 -10.32 11.29
N GLY A 103 -2.94 -9.61 10.16
CA GLY A 103 -4.00 -8.64 9.88
C GLY A 103 -5.24 -9.22 9.22
N ASP A 104 -5.28 -10.54 9.01
CA ASP A 104 -6.33 -11.27 8.29
C ASP A 104 -6.73 -10.59 6.96
N VAL A 105 -5.90 -10.83 5.94
CA VAL A 105 -6.08 -10.27 4.60
C VAL A 105 -6.26 -11.42 3.62
N THR A 106 -7.43 -11.47 3.00
CA THR A 106 -7.73 -12.44 1.94
C THR A 106 -7.56 -11.78 0.57
N PRO A 107 -6.55 -12.19 -0.23
CA PRO A 107 -6.36 -11.68 -1.59
C PRO A 107 -7.64 -11.74 -2.42
N PHE A 108 -7.93 -10.67 -3.15
CA PHE A 108 -9.09 -10.53 -4.04
C PHE A 108 -10.46 -10.49 -3.34
N ASN A 109 -10.52 -10.52 -2.00
CA ASN A 109 -11.78 -10.57 -1.27
C ASN A 109 -11.79 -9.57 -0.09
N LEU A 110 -12.59 -8.50 -0.22
CA LEU A 110 -12.76 -7.52 0.85
C LEU A 110 -13.61 -8.05 2.01
N ASP A 111 -14.62 -8.87 1.69
CA ASP A 111 -15.58 -9.38 2.67
C ASP A 111 -14.97 -10.45 3.58
N GLU A 112 -13.84 -11.04 3.16
CA GLU A 112 -13.04 -11.99 3.95
C GLU A 112 -11.72 -11.38 4.44
N SER A 113 -11.64 -10.05 4.52
CA SER A 113 -10.45 -9.35 5.02
C SER A 113 -10.81 -8.48 6.24
N ASP A 114 -10.56 -8.97 7.45
CA ASP A 114 -10.80 -8.21 8.69
C ASP A 114 -10.09 -6.85 8.66
N LEU A 115 -8.87 -6.78 8.07
CA LEU A 115 -8.15 -5.50 7.91
C LEU A 115 -8.99 -4.44 7.21
N TYR A 116 -9.85 -4.82 6.26
CA TYR A 116 -10.72 -3.89 5.56
C TYR A 116 -12.04 -3.68 6.30
N GLU A 117 -12.65 -4.75 6.81
CA GLU A 117 -13.91 -4.69 7.58
C GLU A 117 -13.82 -3.65 8.71
N VAL A 118 -12.79 -3.74 9.55
CA VAL A 118 -12.63 -2.81 10.69
C VAL A 118 -12.42 -1.36 10.28
N LEU A 119 -12.03 -1.06 9.04
CA LEU A 119 -11.84 0.32 8.57
C LEU A 119 -13.16 1.00 8.19
N ILE A 120 -14.16 0.21 7.82
CA ILE A 120 -15.45 0.70 7.32
C ILE A 120 -16.58 0.59 8.35
N GLU A 121 -16.30 0.10 9.54
CA GLU A 121 -17.26 0.01 10.63
C GLU A 121 -17.85 1.38 11.01
N ASP A 122 -19.18 1.40 11.17
CA ASP A 122 -19.93 2.57 11.60
C ASP A 122 -19.71 2.87 13.09
N ASP A 123 -19.66 1.80 13.92
CA ASP A 123 -19.42 1.94 15.35
C ASP A 123 -17.98 2.43 15.59
N VAL A 124 -17.86 3.58 16.26
CA VAL A 124 -16.57 4.22 16.54
C VAL A 124 -15.71 3.44 17.54
N GLU A 125 -16.34 2.56 18.31
CA GLU A 125 -15.64 1.67 19.23
C GLU A 125 -15.11 0.45 18.50
N ASP A 126 -15.75 -0.05 17.44
CA ASP A 126 -15.28 -1.24 16.70
C ASP A 126 -14.41 -0.89 15.49
N ARG A 127 -14.60 0.29 14.89
CA ARG A 127 -13.77 0.80 13.81
C ARG A 127 -12.33 1.04 14.25
N MET A 128 -11.39 0.71 13.37
CA MET A 128 -9.99 1.08 13.49
C MET A 128 -9.61 2.27 12.59
N PRO A 129 -8.79 3.22 13.08
CA PRO A 129 -8.35 3.38 14.46
C PRO A 129 -9.51 3.72 15.41
N ARG A 130 -9.53 3.10 16.61
CA ARG A 130 -10.54 3.37 17.64
C ARG A 130 -10.47 4.83 18.12
N SER A 131 -11.61 5.35 18.53
CA SER A 131 -11.72 6.63 19.24
C SER A 131 -10.70 6.71 20.40
N PRO A 132 -10.00 7.84 20.63
CA PRO A 132 -10.19 9.16 20.02
C PRO A 132 -9.39 9.39 18.73
N ASN A 133 -8.77 8.37 18.16
CA ASN A 133 -8.00 8.55 16.92
C ASN A 133 -8.94 8.82 15.74
N PRO A 134 -8.56 9.73 14.81
CA PRO A 134 -9.38 10.00 13.64
C PRO A 134 -9.43 8.77 12.73
N ALA A 135 -10.59 8.55 12.10
CA ALA A 135 -10.72 7.58 11.02
C ALA A 135 -9.77 7.89 9.86
N LEU A 136 -9.45 6.87 9.06
CA LEU A 136 -8.77 7.06 7.78
C LEU A 136 -9.63 7.91 6.85
N SER A 137 -9.00 8.63 5.93
CA SER A 137 -9.76 9.25 4.84
C SER A 137 -10.29 8.18 3.89
N GLN A 138 -11.37 8.50 3.15
CA GLN A 138 -11.92 7.59 2.16
C GLN A 138 -10.87 7.19 1.10
N ASP A 139 -9.98 8.10 0.71
CA ASP A 139 -8.88 7.79 -0.23
C ASP A 139 -7.89 6.76 0.33
N GLN A 140 -7.59 6.82 1.63
CA GLN A 140 -6.74 5.84 2.30
C GLN A 140 -7.42 4.47 2.38
N ILE A 141 -8.73 4.44 2.69
CA ILE A 141 -9.54 3.22 2.70
C ILE A 141 -9.58 2.61 1.29
N ASN A 142 -9.81 3.43 0.26
CA ASN A 142 -9.85 2.99 -1.14
C ASN A 142 -8.51 2.42 -1.61
N LEU A 143 -7.37 2.99 -1.17
CA LEU A 143 -6.05 2.42 -1.47
C LEU A 143 -5.90 1.02 -0.89
N ILE A 144 -6.26 0.83 0.39
CA ILE A 144 -6.22 -0.48 1.05
C ILE A 144 -7.15 -1.47 0.33
N ALA A 145 -8.38 -1.06 0.03
CA ALA A 145 -9.34 -1.88 -0.70
C ALA A 145 -8.80 -2.32 -2.08
N THR A 146 -8.23 -1.36 -2.83
CA THR A 146 -7.68 -1.62 -4.17
C THR A 146 -6.50 -2.58 -4.10
N TRP A 147 -5.61 -2.41 -3.13
CA TRP A 147 -4.49 -3.34 -2.92
C TRP A 147 -4.97 -4.77 -2.63
N ILE A 148 -5.97 -4.93 -1.76
CA ILE A 148 -6.57 -6.25 -1.47
C ILE A 148 -7.19 -6.85 -2.74
N LEU A 149 -7.98 -6.07 -3.48
CA LEU A 149 -8.62 -6.48 -4.74
C LEU A 149 -7.60 -6.78 -5.86
N GLN A 150 -6.37 -6.28 -5.78
CA GLN A 150 -5.26 -6.61 -6.66
C GLN A 150 -4.46 -7.86 -6.22
N GLY A 151 -5.00 -8.58 -5.24
CA GLY A 151 -4.41 -9.81 -4.72
C GLY A 151 -3.46 -9.61 -3.56
N ALA A 152 -3.50 -8.46 -2.89
CA ALA A 152 -2.68 -8.14 -1.72
C ALA A 152 -1.19 -8.44 -1.93
N GLN A 153 -0.67 -8.17 -3.12
CA GLN A 153 0.69 -8.54 -3.51
C GLN A 153 1.74 -7.57 -2.93
N ASN A 154 2.96 -8.05 -2.69
CA ASN A 154 4.11 -7.22 -2.34
C ASN A 154 4.90 -6.81 -3.58
N LEU A 155 4.24 -6.13 -4.52
CA LEU A 155 4.90 -5.64 -5.72
C LEU A 155 5.82 -4.47 -5.37
N THR A 156 6.89 -4.35 -6.15
CA THR A 156 7.84 -3.23 -6.06
C THR A 156 7.92 -2.51 -7.38
N CYS A 157 8.00 -1.19 -7.32
CA CYS A 157 8.38 -0.36 -8.45
C CYS A 157 9.27 0.78 -7.95
N ASP A 158 9.92 1.43 -8.91
CA ASP A 158 10.60 2.68 -8.73
C ASP A 158 9.70 3.80 -9.25
N ALA A 159 9.15 4.58 -8.32
CA ALA A 159 8.32 5.75 -8.62
C ALA A 159 9.06 6.82 -9.44
N ASN A 160 10.37 6.67 -9.61
CA ASN A 160 11.21 7.58 -10.36
C ASN A 160 12.02 6.85 -11.46
N ALA A 161 11.63 5.62 -11.82
CA ALA A 161 12.27 4.87 -12.89
C ALA A 161 12.40 5.71 -14.17
N GLY A 162 13.59 5.73 -14.75
CA GLY A 162 13.89 6.49 -15.96
C GLY A 162 13.85 8.01 -15.80
N GLN A 163 13.58 8.56 -14.61
CA GLN A 163 13.39 9.99 -14.33
C GLN A 163 13.90 10.36 -12.94
N CYS A 164 15.14 9.97 -12.62
CA CYS A 164 15.82 10.55 -11.47
C CYS A 164 16.51 11.86 -11.85
N ASP A 165 15.70 12.88 -12.14
CA ASP A 165 16.21 14.24 -12.22
C ASP A 165 16.49 14.77 -10.82
N THR A 166 17.76 15.05 -10.55
CA THR A 166 18.26 15.64 -9.31
C THR A 166 18.74 17.08 -9.51
N GLN A 167 18.53 17.66 -10.70
CA GLN A 167 18.89 19.04 -11.00
C GLN A 167 17.78 20.01 -10.56
N ASN A 168 18.17 21.20 -10.11
CA ASN A 168 17.25 22.31 -9.79
C ASN A 168 16.12 21.93 -8.83
N MET A 169 16.43 21.12 -7.80
CA MET A 169 15.43 20.66 -6.83
C MET A 169 14.71 21.81 -6.15
N SER A 170 13.38 21.75 -6.18
CA SER A 170 12.48 22.64 -5.46
C SER A 170 11.88 21.95 -4.24
N PHE A 171 11.79 22.69 -3.14
CA PHE A 171 11.08 22.19 -1.97
C PHE A 171 9.60 21.93 -2.29
N ALA A 172 8.94 22.87 -2.97
CA ALA A 172 7.50 22.80 -3.20
C ALA A 172 7.08 21.64 -4.12
N THR A 173 7.79 21.44 -5.23
CA THR A 173 7.41 20.45 -6.26
C THR A 173 8.06 19.09 -6.05
N ASN A 174 9.29 19.03 -5.55
CA ASN A 174 10.03 17.76 -5.50
C ASN A 174 10.06 17.16 -4.08
N ILE A 175 10.31 17.97 -3.05
CA ILE A 175 10.59 17.45 -1.70
C ILE A 175 9.32 17.32 -0.86
N ARG A 176 8.45 18.33 -0.89
CA ARG A 176 7.23 18.35 -0.08
C ARG A 176 6.33 17.12 -0.31
N PRO A 177 6.09 16.65 -1.56
CA PRO A 177 5.31 15.44 -1.77
C PRO A 177 5.93 14.19 -1.13
N ILE A 178 7.26 14.04 -1.20
CA ILE A 178 7.97 12.92 -0.57
C ILE A 178 7.78 12.95 0.95
N ILE A 179 7.94 14.13 1.56
CA ILE A 179 7.76 14.34 3.01
C ILE A 179 6.32 14.07 3.45
N GLN A 180 5.33 14.55 2.70
CA GLN A 180 3.91 14.38 3.01
C GLN A 180 3.52 12.91 3.01
N ASN A 181 3.93 12.16 1.98
CA ASN A 181 3.50 10.79 1.79
C ASN A 181 4.22 9.81 2.72
N ASN A 182 5.49 10.06 3.05
CA ASN A 182 6.32 9.06 3.73
C ASN A 182 6.73 9.44 5.16
N CYS A 183 6.56 10.69 5.58
CA CYS A 183 7.10 11.16 6.85
C CYS A 183 6.03 11.76 7.77
N GLN A 184 5.11 12.55 7.21
CA GLN A 184 4.13 13.29 8.03
C GLN A 184 3.12 12.40 8.75
N GLY A 185 2.99 11.13 8.38
CA GLY A 185 2.16 10.20 9.14
C GLY A 185 2.54 10.08 10.62
N CYS A 186 3.84 10.13 10.93
CA CYS A 186 4.36 10.09 12.31
C CYS A 186 4.99 11.42 12.74
N HIS A 187 5.53 12.19 11.81
CA HIS A 187 6.27 13.43 12.06
C HIS A 187 5.44 14.68 11.74
N SER A 188 4.19 14.74 12.20
CA SER A 188 3.32 15.92 12.05
C SER A 188 2.41 16.13 13.27
N GLY A 189 1.52 17.12 13.20
CA GLY A 189 0.51 17.38 14.24
C GLY A 189 1.08 18.00 15.52
N THR A 190 0.30 17.87 16.61
CA THR A 190 0.61 18.45 17.94
C THR A 190 1.53 17.58 18.79
N ALA A 191 1.65 16.28 18.48
CA ALA A 191 2.50 15.32 19.17
C ALA A 191 3.32 14.47 18.17
N PRO A 192 4.21 15.08 17.38
CA PRO A 192 5.01 14.35 16.41
C PRO A 192 6.00 13.39 17.07
N SER A 193 6.23 12.25 16.44
CA SER A 193 7.22 11.26 16.87
C SER A 193 8.61 11.88 16.97
N GLY A 194 9.28 11.65 18.11
CA GLY A 194 10.59 12.22 18.39
C GLY A 194 10.64 13.74 18.48
N GLY A 195 9.50 14.41 18.63
CA GLY A 195 9.39 15.88 18.65
C GLY A 195 9.70 16.55 17.31
N ILE A 196 9.74 15.78 16.21
CA ILE A 196 10.10 16.27 14.87
C ILE A 196 8.84 16.55 14.05
N ASN A 197 8.54 17.82 13.82
CA ASN A 197 7.43 18.22 12.96
C ASN A 197 7.91 18.59 11.55
N LEU A 198 7.46 17.84 10.54
CA LEU A 198 7.80 17.99 9.13
C LEU A 198 6.63 18.56 8.29
N SER A 199 5.63 19.15 8.93
CA SER A 199 4.48 19.77 8.25
C SER A 199 4.80 21.10 7.56
N THR A 200 5.94 21.71 7.91
CA THR A 200 6.35 23.01 7.38
C THR A 200 7.75 22.94 6.78
N TYR A 201 8.04 23.84 5.82
CA TYR A 201 9.39 24.00 5.26
C TYR A 201 10.45 24.17 6.36
N ASN A 202 10.22 25.06 7.33
CA ASN A 202 11.17 25.33 8.40
C ASN A 202 11.47 24.07 9.24
N GLY A 203 10.45 23.26 9.50
CA GLY A 203 10.62 21.98 10.19
C GLY A 203 11.47 20.98 9.40
N VAL A 204 11.20 20.85 8.09
CA VAL A 204 11.99 19.99 7.20
C VAL A 204 13.43 20.50 7.08
N ALA A 205 13.62 21.79 6.80
CA ALA A 205 14.92 22.42 6.64
C ALA A 205 15.79 22.30 7.90
N ALA A 206 15.22 22.42 9.10
CA ALA A 206 15.96 22.25 10.36
C ALA A 206 16.53 20.83 10.53
N VAL A 207 15.77 19.80 10.18
CA VAL A 207 16.22 18.39 10.27
C VAL A 207 17.12 18.01 9.09
N ALA A 208 16.96 18.67 7.95
CA ALA A 208 17.82 18.52 6.79
C ALA A 208 19.23 19.09 7.04
N THR A 209 19.31 20.35 7.50
CA THR A 209 20.57 21.07 7.71
C THR A 209 21.41 20.52 8.86
N ASN A 210 20.82 19.83 9.84
CA ASN A 210 21.55 19.14 10.90
C ASN A 210 21.91 17.68 10.54
N GLY A 211 21.70 17.26 9.29
CA GLY A 211 22.07 15.95 8.76
C GLY A 211 21.15 14.79 9.15
N ARG A 212 20.21 15.00 10.09
CA ARG A 212 19.33 13.93 10.59
C ARG A 212 18.39 13.39 9.52
N LEU A 213 17.91 14.24 8.61
CA LEU A 213 17.00 13.80 7.56
C LEU A 213 17.70 12.79 6.64
N TYR A 214 18.82 13.17 6.03
CA TYR A 214 19.55 12.30 5.12
C TYR A 214 20.11 11.07 5.84
N GLY A 215 20.71 11.24 7.02
CA GLY A 215 21.24 10.12 7.80
C GLY A 215 20.19 9.05 8.13
N ALA A 216 18.97 9.47 8.48
CA ALA A 216 17.88 8.55 8.80
C ALA A 216 17.31 7.83 7.57
N ILE A 217 17.05 8.55 6.47
CA ILE A 217 16.44 7.95 5.26
C ILE A 217 17.44 7.13 4.43
N ALA A 218 18.72 7.51 4.46
CA ALA A 218 19.81 6.73 3.87
C ALA A 218 20.30 5.60 4.79
N ARG A 219 19.70 5.47 5.99
CA ARG A 219 20.01 4.44 7.00
C ARG A 219 21.49 4.39 7.37
N GLN A 220 22.11 5.55 7.53
CA GLN A 220 23.52 5.66 7.89
C GLN A 220 23.76 5.19 9.34
N PRO A 221 24.94 4.61 9.63
CA PRO A 221 25.32 4.24 10.99
C PRO A 221 25.20 5.42 11.95
N GLY A 222 24.61 5.19 13.13
CA GLY A 222 24.41 6.22 14.15
C GLY A 222 23.08 6.99 14.04
N PHE A 223 22.27 6.74 13.01
CA PHE A 223 20.92 7.30 12.88
C PHE A 223 19.85 6.23 13.10
N VAL A 224 18.69 6.63 13.61
CA VAL A 224 17.52 5.74 13.63
C VAL A 224 16.97 5.64 12.21
N ALA A 225 16.92 4.43 11.66
CA ALA A 225 16.47 4.18 10.30
C ALA A 225 15.01 4.61 10.12
N MET A 226 14.76 5.40 9.07
CA MET A 226 13.43 5.87 8.69
C MET A 226 13.09 5.49 7.24
N PRO A 227 11.80 5.21 6.91
CA PRO A 227 10.67 5.03 7.83
C PRO A 227 10.88 3.90 8.85
N PHE A 228 10.47 4.11 10.10
CA PHE A 228 10.76 3.20 11.19
C PHE A 228 10.04 1.87 11.02
N GLY A 229 10.77 0.75 11.06
CA GLY A 229 10.22 -0.59 10.85
C GLY A 229 9.69 -0.86 9.45
N GLY A 230 9.77 0.11 8.52
CA GLY A 230 9.32 -0.03 7.14
C GLY A 230 10.45 -0.32 6.17
N ASN A 231 10.12 -0.36 4.88
CA ASN A 231 11.11 -0.42 3.81
C ASN A 231 11.78 0.94 3.60
N GLN A 232 13.00 0.91 3.07
CA GLN A 232 13.73 2.14 2.77
C GLN A 232 13.01 2.88 1.65
N LEU A 233 13.07 4.23 1.66
CA LEU A 233 12.59 5.01 0.52
C LEU A 233 13.27 4.53 -0.78
N PRO A 234 12.58 4.59 -1.93
CA PRO A 234 13.22 4.38 -3.22
C PRO A 234 14.47 5.26 -3.37
N GLN A 235 15.52 4.70 -3.97
CA GLN A 235 16.83 5.36 -4.03
C GLN A 235 16.74 6.76 -4.64
N CYS A 236 15.97 6.94 -5.73
CA CYS A 236 15.84 8.26 -6.33
C CYS A 236 15.16 9.29 -5.42
N SER A 237 14.21 8.89 -4.56
CA SER A 237 13.61 9.81 -3.57
C SER A 237 14.66 10.28 -2.56
N ILE A 238 15.57 9.39 -2.17
CA ILE A 238 16.74 9.71 -1.33
C ILE A 238 17.67 10.66 -2.08
N ASP A 239 17.96 10.40 -3.36
CA ASP A 239 18.84 11.21 -4.19
C ASP A 239 18.28 12.63 -4.43
N LYS A 240 16.97 12.77 -4.67
CA LYS A 240 16.29 14.08 -4.78
C LYS A 240 16.38 14.87 -3.48
N ILE A 241 16.13 14.23 -2.33
CA ILE A 241 16.30 14.87 -1.02
C ILE A 241 17.75 15.27 -0.81
N LYS A 242 18.71 14.40 -1.15
CA LYS A 242 20.14 14.71 -1.04
C LYS A 242 20.53 15.89 -1.91
N ALA A 243 20.12 15.92 -3.18
CA ALA A 243 20.44 17.00 -4.09
C ALA A 243 19.85 18.34 -3.63
N TRP A 244 18.63 18.34 -3.08
CA TRP A 244 18.04 19.52 -2.46
C TRP A 244 18.81 19.99 -1.21
N ILE A 245 19.28 19.06 -0.37
CA ILE A 245 20.14 19.38 0.79
C ILE A 245 21.47 19.98 0.33
N ASP A 246 22.12 19.35 -0.64
CA ASP A 246 23.41 19.78 -1.19
C ASP A 246 23.30 21.16 -1.89
N ALA A 247 22.13 21.50 -2.44
CA ALA A 247 21.81 22.81 -3.00
C ALA A 247 21.55 23.91 -1.94
N GLY A 248 21.69 23.60 -0.64
CA GLY A 248 21.49 24.57 0.44
C GLY A 248 20.04 24.73 0.86
N VAL A 249 19.23 23.66 0.75
CA VAL A 249 17.82 23.58 1.17
C VAL A 249 16.93 24.72 0.64
N PRO A 250 16.91 25.03 -0.67
CA PRO A 250 16.13 26.16 -1.18
C PRO A 250 14.62 26.01 -0.90
N ASN A 251 13.96 27.13 -0.58
CA ASN A 251 12.50 27.24 -0.44
C ASN A 251 11.89 27.95 -1.66
N ASN A 252 11.80 27.23 -2.77
CA ASN A 252 11.39 27.71 -4.08
C ASN A 252 10.27 26.85 -4.68
#